data_AF-A0A2M8NB79-F1
#
_entry.id   AF-A0A2M8NB79-F1
#
_cell.length_a   1.000
_cell.length_b   1.000
_cell.length_c   1.000
_cell.angle_alpha   90.00
_cell.angle_beta   90.00
_cell.angle_gamma   90.00
#
_symmetry.space_group_name_H-M   'P 1'
#
loop_
_entity.id
_entity.type
_entity.pdbx_description
1 polymer ?
#
loop_
_entity_poly.entity_id
_entity_poly.type
_entity_poly.pdbx_seq_one_letter_code
_entity_poly.pdbx_strand_id
1 'polypeptide(L)'
;MTLALTTTWRPRGELPRLKRFLPHLRELYQHIIVVMPSDVSSSVLAQMQNLVDHAESDSSQMHTRSLAMMRALQTDAQTIQYCDLDRLIRWIETHPAELTKTTTAIQGRDVVVIGRTEAAFNTHPRALTETETTINTVFSHLLGIKVDLGSGSKSFSRRAAEIIVQRGQTTYSPATDAEWVIWCYRAGLSIDTLWVDGLDWESADQFRDTAADKATQRAAAQAYDQRLESWHFRVQLMNRIIQGGLAAWSEPESQNNV
;
A
#
# COMPACT_ATOMS: atom_id res chain seq x y z
N MET A 1 14.57 -6.50 15.03
CA MET A 1 13.30 -5.78 15.31
C MET A 1 12.17 -6.57 14.67
N THR A 2 10.99 -6.61 15.29
CA THR A 2 9.82 -7.33 14.75
C THR A 2 9.13 -6.50 13.66
N LEU A 3 8.81 -7.14 12.54
CA LEU A 3 8.23 -6.56 11.34
C LEU A 3 6.94 -7.30 10.98
N ALA A 4 5.85 -6.56 10.88
CA ALA A 4 4.58 -7.06 10.36
C ALA A 4 4.36 -6.57 8.92
N LEU A 5 3.89 -7.47 8.06
CA LEU A 5 3.24 -7.12 6.82
C LEU A 5 1.75 -6.94 7.08
N THR A 6 1.20 -5.80 6.69
CA THR A 6 -0.24 -5.55 6.68
C THR A 6 -0.70 -5.22 5.28
N THR A 7 -1.79 -5.82 4.85
CA THR A 7 -2.25 -5.68 3.47
C THR A 7 -3.75 -5.72 3.35
N THR A 8 -4.24 -5.08 2.29
CA THR A 8 -5.60 -5.31 1.78
C THR A 8 -5.55 -6.11 0.50
N TRP A 9 -6.50 -7.01 0.31
CA TRP A 9 -6.53 -7.85 -0.88
C TRP A 9 -7.95 -8.04 -1.43
N ARG A 10 -8.11 -7.75 -2.73
CA ARG A 10 -9.26 -8.19 -3.52
C ARG A 10 -8.77 -9.26 -4.51
N PRO A 11 -9.04 -10.55 -4.26
CA PRO A 11 -8.51 -11.64 -5.08
C PRO A 11 -8.91 -11.52 -6.56
N ARG A 12 -7.94 -11.61 -7.46
CA ARG A 12 -8.09 -11.69 -8.92
C ARG A 12 -7.18 -12.77 -9.51
N GLY A 13 -7.13 -13.92 -8.81
CA GLY A 13 -6.40 -15.12 -9.26
C GLY A 13 -4.99 -15.29 -8.70
N GLU A 14 -4.52 -14.41 -7.81
CA GLU A 14 -3.14 -14.43 -7.32
C GLU A 14 -2.89 -15.46 -6.20
N LEU A 15 -3.93 -16.14 -5.70
CA LEU A 15 -3.82 -17.07 -4.56
C LEU A 15 -2.78 -18.19 -4.76
N PRO A 16 -2.68 -18.86 -5.92
CA PRO A 16 -1.63 -19.87 -6.14
C PRO A 16 -0.22 -19.28 -6.08
N ARG A 17 -0.02 -18.07 -6.62
CA ARG A 17 1.25 -17.33 -6.53
C ARG A 17 1.58 -16.98 -5.09
N LEU A 18 0.59 -16.47 -4.34
CA LEU A 18 0.77 -16.21 -2.91
C LEU A 18 1.24 -17.46 -2.15
N LYS A 19 0.57 -18.60 -2.34
CA LYS A 19 0.97 -19.88 -1.69
C LYS A 19 2.41 -20.27 -2.03
N ARG A 20 2.83 -20.05 -3.28
CA ARG A 20 4.20 -20.33 -3.74
C ARG A 20 5.25 -19.47 -3.03
N PHE A 21 4.97 -18.19 -2.82
CA PHE A 21 5.93 -17.24 -2.25
C PHE A 21 5.77 -17.00 -0.74
N LEU A 22 4.71 -17.53 -0.13
CA LEU A 22 4.45 -17.40 1.31
C LEU A 22 5.62 -17.87 2.20
N PRO A 23 6.34 -18.97 1.91
CA PRO A 23 7.52 -19.34 2.70
C PRO A 23 8.57 -18.23 2.75
N HIS A 24 8.87 -17.59 1.61
CA HIS A 24 9.81 -16.46 1.55
C HIS A 24 9.26 -15.25 2.32
N LEU A 25 7.97 -14.95 2.19
CA LEU A 25 7.37 -13.86 2.96
C LEU A 25 7.49 -14.10 4.47
N ARG A 26 7.35 -15.34 4.94
CA ARG A 26 7.53 -15.69 6.36
C ARG A 26 8.98 -15.62 6.85
N GLU A 27 9.96 -15.63 5.96
CA GLU A 27 11.36 -15.35 6.32
C GLU A 27 11.57 -13.84 6.57
N LEU A 28 10.79 -12.99 5.90
CA LEU A 28 10.90 -11.54 5.98
C LEU A 28 10.02 -10.92 7.08
N TYR A 29 8.82 -11.46 7.28
CA TYR A 29 7.79 -10.91 8.16
C TYR A 29 7.44 -11.90 9.27
N GLN A 30 7.42 -11.42 10.51
CA GLN A 30 7.01 -12.23 11.66
C GLN A 30 5.49 -12.36 11.74
N HIS A 31 4.76 -11.38 11.21
CA HIS A 31 3.30 -11.39 11.14
C HIS A 31 2.85 -10.98 9.74
N ILE A 32 1.88 -11.70 9.20
CA ILE A 32 1.21 -11.39 7.93
C ILE A 32 -0.28 -11.21 8.22
N ILE A 33 -0.76 -9.98 8.04
CA ILE A 33 -2.14 -9.57 8.26
C ILE A 33 -2.78 -9.25 6.91
N VAL A 34 -3.89 -9.91 6.58
CA VAL A 34 -4.64 -9.70 5.34
C VAL A 34 -6.08 -9.32 5.64
N VAL A 35 -6.50 -8.13 5.20
CA VAL A 35 -7.90 -7.71 5.26
C VAL A 35 -8.51 -7.72 3.86
N MET A 36 -9.66 -8.36 3.72
CA MET A 36 -10.37 -8.48 2.45
C MET A 36 -11.70 -7.71 2.50
N PRO A 37 -12.26 -7.30 1.34
CA PRO A 37 -13.62 -6.82 1.26
C PRO A 37 -14.66 -7.87 1.69
N SER A 38 -15.86 -7.44 2.09
CA SER A 38 -16.95 -8.32 2.51
C SER A 38 -17.58 -9.18 1.43
N ASP A 39 -17.39 -8.84 0.15
CA ASP A 39 -17.89 -9.60 -0.99
C ASP A 39 -16.95 -10.77 -1.37
N VAL A 40 -15.86 -10.99 -0.64
CA VAL A 40 -14.97 -12.14 -0.86
C VAL A 40 -15.69 -13.46 -0.51
N SER A 41 -15.45 -14.51 -1.31
CA SER A 41 -16.07 -15.81 -1.05
C SER A 41 -15.56 -16.41 0.27
N SER A 42 -16.45 -17.10 0.99
CA SER A 42 -16.13 -17.77 2.25
C SER A 42 -14.99 -18.80 2.10
N SER A 43 -14.91 -19.46 0.93
CA SER A 43 -13.81 -20.38 0.61
C SER A 43 -12.45 -19.69 0.53
N VAL A 44 -12.38 -18.49 -0.06
CA VAL A 44 -11.12 -17.73 -0.11
C VAL A 44 -10.74 -17.20 1.26
N LEU A 45 -11.71 -16.68 2.02
CA LEU A 45 -11.48 -16.23 3.41
C LEU A 45 -10.92 -17.38 4.28
N ALA A 46 -11.56 -18.56 4.24
CA ALA A 46 -11.11 -19.73 4.99
C ALA A 46 -9.72 -20.19 4.56
N GLN A 47 -9.39 -20.14 3.26
CA GLN A 47 -8.03 -20.43 2.81
C GLN A 47 -7.03 -19.44 3.38
N MET A 48 -7.33 -18.14 3.38
CA MET A 48 -6.43 -17.13 3.93
C MET A 48 -6.22 -17.27 5.43
N GLN A 49 -7.27 -17.58 6.20
CA GLN A 49 -7.18 -17.83 7.64
C GLN A 49 -6.25 -19.01 7.98
N ASN A 50 -6.09 -19.97 7.06
CA ASN A 50 -5.15 -21.08 7.24
C ASN A 50 -3.73 -20.75 6.75
N LEU A 51 -3.55 -19.70 5.94
CA LEU A 51 -2.28 -19.35 5.31
C LEU A 51 -1.52 -18.26 6.06
N VAL A 52 -2.20 -17.31 6.69
CA VAL A 52 -1.55 -16.15 7.32
C VAL A 52 -1.93 -16.02 8.79
N ASP A 53 -1.21 -15.21 9.55
CA ASP A 53 -1.41 -15.06 11.00
C ASP A 53 -2.76 -14.43 11.32
N HIS A 54 -3.22 -13.51 10.46
CA HIS A 54 -4.55 -12.93 10.57
C HIS A 54 -5.19 -12.71 9.20
N ALA A 55 -6.41 -13.20 9.03
CA ALA A 55 -7.23 -12.90 7.86
C ALA A 55 -8.70 -12.66 8.24
N GLU A 56 -9.24 -11.53 7.80
CA GLU A 56 -10.64 -11.17 8.01
C GLU A 56 -11.24 -10.43 6.81
N SER A 57 -12.57 -10.40 6.76
CA SER A 57 -13.33 -9.62 5.78
C SER A 57 -13.99 -8.42 6.45
N ASP A 58 -13.86 -7.22 5.87
CA ASP A 58 -14.47 -6.00 6.39
C ASP A 58 -15.86 -5.75 5.77
N SER A 59 -16.90 -5.85 6.60
CA SER A 59 -18.29 -5.55 6.23
C SER A 59 -18.54 -4.08 5.90
N SER A 60 -17.69 -3.16 6.37
CA SER A 60 -17.91 -1.72 6.24
C SER A 60 -17.47 -1.14 4.89
N GLN A 61 -16.68 -1.87 4.08
CA GLN A 61 -16.07 -1.49 2.79
C GLN A 61 -15.28 -0.16 2.77
N MET A 62 -15.42 0.70 3.77
CA MET A 62 -14.85 2.04 3.81
C MET A 62 -13.50 2.09 4.54
N HIS A 63 -13.11 1.04 5.28
CA HIS A 63 -11.99 1.11 6.23
C HIS A 63 -11.02 -0.08 6.17
N THR A 64 -10.97 -0.85 5.08
CA THR A 64 -10.13 -2.06 4.99
C THR A 64 -8.67 -1.80 5.32
N ARG A 65 -8.10 -0.67 4.87
CA ARG A 65 -6.72 -0.26 5.20
C ARG A 65 -6.53 0.12 6.66
N SER A 66 -7.45 0.91 7.23
CA SER A 66 -7.42 1.28 8.64
C SER A 66 -7.58 0.06 9.56
N LEU A 67 -8.46 -0.87 9.20
CA LEU A 67 -8.63 -2.15 9.88
C LEU A 67 -7.37 -2.99 9.82
N ALA A 68 -6.74 -3.09 8.65
CA ALA A 68 -5.46 -3.80 8.50
C ALA A 68 -4.37 -3.21 9.41
N MET A 69 -4.31 -1.87 9.54
CA MET A 69 -3.40 -1.19 10.45
C MET A 69 -3.75 -1.46 11.93
N MET A 70 -5.03 -1.43 12.30
CA MET A 70 -5.49 -1.78 13.65
C MET A 70 -5.08 -3.21 14.04
N ARG A 71 -5.23 -4.16 13.12
CA ARG A 71 -4.80 -5.55 13.35
C ARG A 71 -3.28 -5.68 13.46
N ALA A 72 -2.52 -4.93 12.67
CA ALA A 72 -1.07 -4.90 12.81
C ALA A 72 -0.63 -4.40 14.20
N LEU A 73 -1.31 -3.40 14.77
CA LEU A 73 -1.05 -2.92 16.14
C LEU A 73 -1.38 -3.93 17.24
N GLN A 74 -2.21 -4.95 16.97
CA GLN A 74 -2.49 -6.03 17.93
C GLN A 74 -1.33 -7.04 18.03
N THR A 75 -0.35 -6.97 17.13
CA THR A 75 0.89 -7.75 17.18
C THR A 75 1.96 -7.04 18.01
N ASP A 76 3.08 -7.73 18.25
CA ASP A 76 4.28 -7.18 18.89
C ASP A 76 5.24 -6.48 17.91
N ALA A 77 4.82 -6.27 16.66
CA ALA A 77 5.61 -5.62 15.63
C ALA A 77 5.99 -4.18 16.01
N GLN A 78 7.28 -3.85 15.85
CA GLN A 78 7.83 -2.51 16.04
C GLN A 78 7.82 -1.69 14.75
N THR A 79 7.90 -2.38 13.61
CA THR A 79 7.75 -1.81 12.27
C THR A 79 6.61 -2.52 11.56
N ILE A 80 5.78 -1.76 10.86
CA ILE A 80 4.65 -2.26 10.09
C ILE A 80 4.82 -1.78 8.65
N GLN A 81 4.93 -2.71 7.71
CA GLN A 81 4.87 -2.40 6.28
C GLN A 81 3.45 -2.63 5.78
N TYR A 82 2.83 -1.57 5.28
CA TYR A 82 1.65 -1.68 4.44
C TYR A 82 2.07 -1.91 2.98
N CYS A 83 1.46 -2.90 2.32
CA CYS A 83 1.61 -3.11 0.88
C CYS A 83 0.35 -3.74 0.29
N ASP A 84 -0.17 -3.26 -0.84
CA ASP A 84 -1.25 -3.96 -1.56
C ASP A 84 -0.78 -5.38 -1.95
N LEU A 85 -1.58 -6.42 -1.68
CA LEU A 85 -1.10 -7.81 -1.73
C LEU A 85 -0.69 -8.26 -3.14
N ASP A 86 -1.40 -7.80 -4.16
CA ASP A 86 -1.09 -8.06 -5.56
C ASP A 86 0.28 -7.50 -5.96
N ARG A 87 0.60 -6.27 -5.54
CA ARG A 87 1.90 -5.63 -5.72
C ARG A 87 2.98 -6.40 -4.98
N LEU A 88 2.74 -6.79 -3.74
CA LEU A 88 3.69 -7.58 -2.96
C LEU A 88 4.01 -8.93 -3.61
N ILE A 89 2.98 -9.64 -4.10
CA ILE A 89 3.15 -10.94 -4.78
C ILE A 89 4.02 -10.76 -6.04
N ARG A 90 3.79 -9.71 -6.82
CA ARG A 90 4.64 -9.39 -7.96
C ARG A 90 6.07 -9.02 -7.53
N TRP A 91 6.21 -8.24 -6.47
CA TRP A 91 7.51 -7.81 -5.96
C TRP A 91 8.36 -9.01 -5.54
N ILE A 92 7.82 -9.90 -4.72
CA ILE A 92 8.57 -11.07 -4.26
C ILE A 92 8.91 -12.03 -5.42
N GLU A 93 8.06 -12.11 -6.45
CA GLU A 93 8.32 -12.95 -7.62
C GLU A 93 9.43 -12.39 -8.52
N THR A 94 9.47 -11.08 -8.72
CA THR A 94 10.31 -10.44 -9.74
C THR A 94 11.58 -9.81 -9.17
N HIS A 95 11.54 -9.32 -7.92
CA HIS A 95 12.66 -8.65 -7.26
C HIS A 95 12.81 -9.06 -5.77
N PRO A 96 12.93 -10.37 -5.45
CA PRO A 96 12.97 -10.85 -4.05
C PRO A 96 14.13 -10.28 -3.23
N ALA A 97 15.29 -10.10 -3.85
CA ALA A 97 16.46 -9.51 -3.19
C ALA A 97 16.25 -8.02 -2.86
N GLU A 98 15.49 -7.30 -3.69
CA GLU A 98 15.13 -5.91 -3.41
C GLU A 98 14.10 -5.81 -2.28
N LEU A 99 13.12 -6.72 -2.24
CA LEU A 99 12.18 -6.79 -1.13
C LEU A 99 12.91 -7.05 0.20
N THR A 100 13.87 -8.00 0.21
CA THR A 100 14.70 -8.29 1.39
C THR A 100 15.51 -7.07 1.87
N LYS A 101 16.10 -6.32 0.93
CA LYS A 101 16.83 -5.07 1.26
C LYS A 101 15.88 -4.01 1.80
N THR A 102 14.68 -3.92 1.23
CA THR A 102 13.65 -2.99 1.69
C THR A 102 13.21 -3.29 3.11
N THR A 103 12.86 -4.55 3.42
CA THR A 103 12.42 -4.92 4.77
C THR A 103 13.48 -4.66 5.83
N THR A 104 14.76 -4.75 5.46
CA THR A 104 15.88 -4.35 6.34
C THR A 104 15.95 -2.82 6.48
N ALA A 105 15.86 -2.08 5.38
CA ALA A 105 16.05 -0.63 5.34
C ALA A 105 14.96 0.17 6.07
N ILE A 106 13.74 -0.37 6.17
CA ILE A 106 12.62 0.30 6.84
C ILE A 106 12.65 0.21 8.37
N GLN A 107 13.46 -0.69 8.94
CA GLN A 107 13.49 -0.88 10.38
C GLN A 107 14.11 0.32 11.10
N GLY A 108 13.52 0.71 12.23
CA GLY A 108 14.00 1.82 13.05
C GLY A 108 13.67 3.22 12.55
N ARG A 109 12.87 3.35 11.48
CA ARG A 109 12.40 4.63 10.93
C ARG A 109 10.94 4.89 11.29
N ASP A 110 10.55 6.16 11.41
CA ASP A 110 9.17 6.52 11.74
C ASP A 110 8.21 6.26 10.58
N VAL A 111 8.49 6.83 9.42
CA VAL A 111 7.71 6.64 8.20
C VAL A 111 8.67 6.50 7.03
N VAL A 112 8.48 5.46 6.21
CA VAL A 112 9.16 5.35 4.92
C VAL A 112 8.11 5.24 3.82
N VAL A 113 8.11 6.21 2.91
CA VAL A 113 7.36 6.10 1.66
C VAL A 113 8.19 5.26 0.69
N ILE A 114 7.69 4.06 0.40
CA ILE A 114 8.36 3.11 -0.51
C ILE A 114 7.81 3.41 -1.90
N GLY A 115 8.51 4.28 -2.63
CA GLY A 115 8.14 4.76 -3.95
C GLY A 115 8.66 3.90 -5.10
N ARG A 116 8.05 4.05 -6.28
CA ARG A 116 8.50 3.40 -7.51
C ARG A 116 9.64 4.18 -8.15
N THR A 117 10.70 3.49 -8.58
CA THR A 117 11.68 4.10 -9.48
C THR A 117 10.99 4.62 -10.75
N GLU A 118 11.68 5.46 -11.51
CA GLU A 118 11.16 5.92 -12.81
C GLU A 118 10.87 4.74 -13.76
N ALA A 119 11.71 3.70 -13.74
CA ALA A 119 11.50 2.50 -14.55
C ALA A 119 10.22 1.76 -14.15
N ALA A 120 9.99 1.53 -12.86
CA ALA A 120 8.78 0.88 -12.36
C ALA A 120 7.53 1.75 -12.54
N PHE A 121 7.63 3.06 -12.31
CA PHE A 121 6.52 3.99 -12.50
C PHE A 121 6.05 3.99 -13.94
N ASN A 122 6.97 4.01 -14.91
CA ASN A 122 6.68 4.00 -16.35
C ASN A 122 6.12 2.68 -16.90
N THR A 123 6.00 1.63 -16.07
CA THR A 123 5.25 0.41 -16.46
C THR A 123 3.74 0.57 -16.34
N HIS A 124 3.28 1.58 -15.60
CA HIS A 124 1.87 1.80 -15.34
C HIS A 124 1.17 2.51 -16.52
N PRO A 125 -0.16 2.40 -16.64
CA PRO A 125 -0.93 3.16 -17.63
C PRO A 125 -0.78 4.67 -17.43
N ARG A 126 -0.84 5.43 -18.52
CA ARG A 126 -0.72 6.89 -18.51
C ARG A 126 -1.78 7.55 -17.64
N ALA A 127 -3.01 7.06 -17.68
CA ALA A 127 -4.08 7.55 -16.81
C ALA A 127 -3.68 7.51 -15.32
N LEU A 128 -2.85 6.55 -14.95
CA LEU A 128 -2.37 6.35 -13.59
C LEU A 128 -1.12 7.22 -13.32
N THR A 129 -0.11 7.19 -14.21
CA THR A 129 1.12 7.95 -14.02
C THR A 129 0.89 9.46 -14.05
N GLU A 130 0.05 9.97 -14.95
CA GLU A 130 -0.22 11.42 -15.05
C GLU A 130 -0.97 11.94 -13.82
N THR A 131 -1.96 11.18 -13.34
CA THR A 131 -2.73 11.55 -12.16
C THR A 131 -1.89 11.45 -10.88
N GLU A 132 -1.10 10.39 -10.72
CA GLU A 132 -0.22 10.22 -9.56
C GLU A 132 0.95 11.19 -9.55
N THR A 133 1.45 11.61 -10.72
CA THR A 133 2.46 12.69 -10.79
C THR A 133 1.95 13.98 -10.16
N THR A 134 0.67 14.29 -10.36
CA THR A 134 0.04 15.47 -9.75
C THR A 134 -0.05 15.33 -8.22
N ILE A 135 -0.50 14.17 -7.73
CA ILE A 135 -0.53 13.85 -6.28
C ILE A 135 0.88 14.01 -5.68
N ASN A 136 1.86 13.36 -6.29
CA ASN A 136 3.25 13.34 -5.83
C ASN A 136 3.85 14.74 -5.83
N THR A 137 3.53 15.58 -6.82
CA THR A 137 4.00 16.98 -6.89
C THR A 137 3.45 17.80 -5.72
N VAL A 138 2.14 17.73 -5.47
CA VAL A 138 1.48 18.49 -4.38
C VAL A 138 2.09 18.13 -3.04
N PHE A 139 2.18 16.84 -2.73
CA PHE A 139 2.66 16.42 -1.42
C PHE A 139 4.18 16.45 -1.27
N SER A 140 4.94 16.34 -2.35
CA SER A 140 6.38 16.60 -2.29
C SER A 140 6.67 18.06 -1.97
N HIS A 141 5.87 18.99 -2.52
CA HIS A 141 5.98 20.41 -2.20
C HIS A 141 5.64 20.68 -0.72
N LEU A 142 4.54 20.09 -0.23
CA LEU A 142 4.11 20.24 1.15
C LEU A 142 5.12 19.67 2.16
N LEU A 143 5.66 18.47 1.89
CA LEU A 143 6.57 17.76 2.78
C LEU A 143 8.04 18.24 2.65
N GLY A 144 8.38 19.01 1.61
CA GLY A 144 9.74 19.45 1.33
C GLY A 144 10.68 18.33 0.86
N ILE A 145 10.16 17.14 0.58
CA ILE A 145 10.91 15.95 0.11
C ILE A 145 10.17 15.28 -1.03
N LYS A 146 10.90 14.64 -1.95
CA LYS A 146 10.28 13.89 -3.06
C LYS A 146 9.60 12.64 -2.50
N VAL A 147 8.30 12.45 -2.80
CA VAL A 147 7.52 11.26 -2.39
C VAL A 147 6.79 10.63 -3.58
N ASP A 148 6.51 9.33 -3.48
CA ASP A 148 5.57 8.62 -4.34
C ASP A 148 4.48 7.94 -3.49
N LEU A 149 3.37 8.64 -3.30
CA LEU A 149 2.31 8.23 -2.38
C LEU A 149 1.37 7.17 -2.96
N GLY A 150 1.27 7.10 -4.29
CA GLY A 150 0.44 6.15 -5.02
C GLY A 150 1.10 4.78 -5.26
N SER A 151 2.29 4.55 -4.71
CA SER A 151 3.05 3.30 -4.89
C SER A 151 2.38 2.05 -4.30
N GLY A 152 1.40 2.24 -3.42
CA GLY A 152 0.74 1.16 -2.70
C GLY A 152 1.61 0.50 -1.64
N SER A 153 2.79 1.06 -1.28
CA SER A 153 3.60 0.55 -0.16
C SER A 153 4.24 1.66 0.68
N LYS A 154 4.17 1.48 2.01
CA LYS A 154 4.70 2.41 3.02
C LYS A 154 5.07 1.61 4.26
N SER A 155 6.04 2.06 5.04
CA SER A 155 6.30 1.52 6.37
C SER A 155 6.11 2.55 7.45
N PHE A 156 5.73 2.07 8.63
CA PHE A 156 5.43 2.88 9.80
C PHE A 156 6.08 2.25 11.02
N SER A 157 6.67 3.08 11.89
CA SER A 157 6.94 2.68 13.27
C SER A 157 5.63 2.41 13.98
N ARG A 158 5.69 1.68 15.10
CA ARG A 158 4.51 1.45 15.93
C ARG A 158 3.82 2.76 16.35
N ARG A 159 4.58 3.79 16.73
CA ARG A 159 4.05 5.12 17.08
C ARG A 159 3.33 5.78 15.89
N ALA A 160 3.89 5.69 14.68
CA ALA A 160 3.24 6.20 13.48
C ALA A 160 1.92 5.46 13.20
N ALA A 161 1.91 4.14 13.32
CA ALA A 161 0.69 3.34 13.17
C ALA A 161 -0.39 3.67 14.21
N GLU A 162 -0.01 3.94 15.46
CA GLU A 162 -0.94 4.39 16.52
C GLU A 162 -1.63 5.72 16.14
N ILE A 163 -0.88 6.70 15.62
CA ILE A 163 -1.44 7.96 15.12
C ILE A 163 -2.42 7.71 13.97
N ILE A 164 -2.03 6.85 13.02
CA ILE A 164 -2.87 6.50 11.87
C ILE A 164 -4.19 5.87 12.32
N VAL A 165 -4.15 4.92 13.26
CA VAL A 165 -5.35 4.25 13.76
C VAL A 165 -6.24 5.19 14.57
N GLN A 166 -5.64 6.08 15.37
CA GLN A 166 -6.39 7.05 16.16
C GLN A 166 -7.19 8.02 15.27
N ARG A 167 -6.61 8.44 14.14
CA ARG A 167 -7.23 9.41 13.21
C ARG A 167 -8.05 8.77 12.09
N GLY A 168 -7.68 7.56 11.67
CA GLY A 168 -8.18 6.89 10.46
C GLY A 168 -9.56 6.22 10.57
N GLN A 169 -10.32 6.47 11.64
CA GLN A 169 -11.60 5.79 11.91
C GLN A 169 -12.75 6.22 10.98
N THR A 170 -12.63 7.37 10.32
CA THR A 170 -13.65 7.91 9.39
C THR A 170 -13.13 8.08 7.97
N THR A 171 -11.98 7.46 7.69
CA THR A 171 -11.20 7.76 6.49
C THR A 171 -11.63 6.93 5.30
N TYR A 172 -11.82 7.59 4.16
CA TYR A 172 -12.05 6.93 2.88
C TYR A 172 -10.76 6.25 2.39
N SER A 173 -10.78 4.93 2.21
CA SER A 173 -9.58 4.11 1.97
C SER A 173 -8.55 4.65 0.96
N PRO A 174 -8.88 5.19 -0.23
CA PRO A 174 -7.87 5.80 -1.09
C PRO A 174 -7.15 7.02 -0.51
N ALA A 175 -7.83 7.85 0.26
CA ALA A 175 -7.25 9.06 0.84
C ALA A 175 -6.08 8.76 1.80
N THR A 176 -6.06 7.55 2.36
CA THR A 176 -4.97 7.04 3.20
C THR A 176 -3.60 7.10 2.55
N ASP A 177 -3.52 7.11 1.22
CA ASP A 177 -2.25 7.24 0.50
C ASP A 177 -1.52 8.53 0.87
N ALA A 178 -2.25 9.62 1.12
CA ALA A 178 -1.68 10.87 1.60
C ALA A 178 -1.88 11.08 3.11
N GLU A 179 -3.08 10.87 3.63
CA GLU A 179 -3.45 11.24 5.01
C GLU A 179 -2.52 10.63 6.05
N TRP A 180 -2.16 9.35 5.91
CA TRP A 180 -1.31 8.66 6.87
C TRP A 180 0.06 9.32 7.02
N VAL A 181 0.68 9.68 5.89
CA VAL A 181 1.98 10.36 5.87
C VAL A 181 1.84 11.77 6.44
N ILE A 182 0.76 12.48 6.08
CA ILE A 182 0.53 13.85 6.54
C ILE A 182 0.28 13.92 8.05
N TRP A 183 -0.53 13.04 8.63
CA TRP A 183 -0.74 13.00 10.07
C TRP A 183 0.54 12.69 10.84
N CYS A 184 1.36 11.75 10.34
CA CYS A 184 2.63 11.44 10.97
C CYS A 184 3.60 12.63 10.90
N TYR A 185 3.71 13.26 9.73
CA TYR A 185 4.55 14.44 9.53
C TYR A 185 4.13 15.59 10.47
N ARG A 186 2.83 15.84 10.58
CA ARG A 186 2.28 16.86 11.50
C ARG A 186 2.48 16.53 12.98
N ALA A 187 2.57 15.25 13.32
CA ALA A 187 2.93 14.81 14.67
C ALA A 187 4.44 14.90 14.95
N GLY A 188 5.22 15.50 14.05
CA GLY A 188 6.66 15.69 14.18
C GLY A 188 7.48 14.43 13.92
N LEU A 189 6.91 13.43 13.25
CA LEU A 189 7.64 12.22 12.87
C LEU A 189 8.47 12.44 11.60
N SER A 190 9.61 11.76 11.53
CA SER A 190 10.47 11.78 10.35
C SER A 190 9.83 11.04 9.16
N ILE A 191 9.94 11.63 7.97
CA ILE A 191 9.47 11.01 6.72
C ILE A 191 10.68 10.75 5.83
N ASP A 192 10.95 9.49 5.57
CA ASP A 192 11.98 9.04 4.64
C ASP A 192 11.35 8.50 3.35
N THR A 193 12.17 8.37 2.31
CA THR A 193 11.78 7.70 1.07
C THR A 193 12.76 6.61 0.68
N LEU A 194 12.24 5.56 0.05
CA LEU A 194 12.99 4.49 -0.59
C LEU A 194 12.40 4.27 -1.98
N TRP A 195 13.26 4.06 -2.99
CA TRP A 195 12.84 3.89 -4.38
C TRP A 195 13.14 2.47 -4.85
N VAL A 196 12.14 1.78 -5.40
CA VAL A 196 12.21 0.34 -5.71
C VAL A 196 11.63 0.02 -7.09
N ASP A 197 12.17 -1.01 -7.75
CA ASP A 197 11.73 -1.48 -9.05
C ASP A 197 10.55 -2.47 -8.94
N GLY A 198 10.46 -3.22 -7.84
CA GLY A 198 9.48 -4.30 -7.68
C GLY A 198 8.04 -3.87 -7.40
N LEU A 199 7.77 -2.56 -7.37
CA LEU A 199 6.42 -1.99 -7.36
C LEU A 199 5.93 -1.62 -8.76
N ASP A 200 6.47 -2.27 -9.80
CA ASP A 200 5.99 -2.14 -11.18
C ASP A 200 4.56 -2.71 -11.34
N TRP A 201 3.93 -2.42 -12.49
CA TRP A 201 2.48 -2.55 -12.63
C TRP A 201 2.00 -4.00 -12.65
N GLU A 202 1.27 -4.38 -11.60
CA GLU A 202 0.85 -5.75 -11.29
C GLU A 202 -0.47 -6.17 -11.95
N SER A 203 -1.29 -5.21 -12.40
CA SER A 203 -2.63 -5.52 -12.90
C SER A 203 -2.63 -6.39 -14.18
N ALA A 204 -1.51 -6.44 -14.91
CA ALA A 204 -1.33 -7.36 -16.04
C ALA A 204 -1.17 -8.83 -15.60
N ASP A 205 -0.95 -9.08 -14.31
CA ASP A 205 -0.78 -10.41 -13.74
C ASP A 205 -2.10 -11.11 -13.38
N GLN A 206 -3.22 -10.40 -13.44
CA GLN A 206 -4.51 -10.90 -13.01
C GLN A 206 -4.85 -12.21 -13.74
N PHE A 207 -5.26 -13.22 -12.97
CA PHE A 207 -5.59 -14.58 -13.42
C PHE A 207 -4.43 -15.35 -14.07
N ARG A 208 -3.18 -14.94 -13.86
CA ARG A 208 -1.98 -15.64 -14.35
C ARG A 208 -1.28 -16.39 -13.23
N ASP A 209 -0.64 -17.50 -13.60
CA ASP A 209 0.17 -18.31 -12.66
C ASP A 209 1.55 -17.74 -12.39
N THR A 210 2.00 -16.75 -13.18
CA THR A 210 3.26 -16.03 -13.04
C THR A 210 3.07 -14.54 -13.36
N ALA A 211 4.01 -13.72 -12.90
CA ALA A 211 4.09 -12.31 -13.28
C ALA A 211 4.10 -12.15 -14.81
N ALA A 212 3.36 -11.16 -15.31
CA ALA A 212 3.35 -10.82 -16.72
C ALA A 212 4.72 -10.26 -17.16
N ASP A 213 5.14 -10.63 -18.37
CA ASP A 213 6.33 -10.07 -19.00
C ASP A 213 6.11 -8.61 -19.41
N LYS A 214 7.21 -7.93 -19.78
CA LYS A 214 7.20 -6.50 -20.14
C LYS A 214 6.30 -6.19 -21.34
N ALA A 215 6.17 -7.10 -22.29
CA ALA A 215 5.35 -6.88 -23.49
C ALA A 215 3.86 -6.94 -23.14
N THR A 216 3.47 -7.94 -22.37
CA THR A 216 2.11 -8.15 -21.86
C THR A 216 1.70 -7.00 -20.94
N GLN A 217 2.58 -6.59 -20.02
CA GLN A 217 2.37 -5.45 -19.14
C GLN A 217 2.12 -4.16 -19.94
N ARG A 218 2.95 -3.89 -20.96
CA ARG A 218 2.76 -2.72 -21.84
C ARG A 218 1.45 -2.77 -22.61
N ALA A 219 1.09 -3.91 -23.18
CA ALA A 219 -0.15 -4.07 -23.94
C ALA A 219 -1.38 -3.85 -23.04
N ALA A 220 -1.38 -4.42 -21.82
CA ALA A 220 -2.44 -4.21 -20.86
C ALA A 220 -2.54 -2.74 -20.42
N ALA A 221 -1.40 -2.03 -20.29
CA ALA A 221 -1.39 -0.63 -19.90
C ALA A 221 -1.99 0.27 -20.99
N GLN A 222 -1.64 0.00 -22.25
CA GLN A 222 -2.23 0.66 -23.40
C GLN A 222 -3.74 0.39 -23.50
N ALA A 223 -4.17 -0.85 -23.28
CA ALA A 223 -5.60 -1.20 -23.28
C ALA A 223 -6.36 -0.50 -22.14
N TYR A 224 -5.72 -0.35 -20.96
CA TYR A 224 -6.28 0.42 -19.85
C TYR A 224 -6.49 1.90 -20.25
N ASP A 225 -5.49 2.51 -20.90
CA ASP A 225 -5.53 3.91 -21.34
C ASP A 225 -6.53 4.18 -22.47
N GLN A 226 -6.96 3.16 -23.22
CA GLN A 226 -7.99 3.31 -24.25
C GLN A 226 -9.40 3.49 -23.68
N ARG A 227 -9.62 3.21 -22.39
CA ARG A 227 -10.94 3.29 -21.76
C ARG A 227 -11.15 4.64 -21.10
N LEU A 228 -12.14 5.40 -21.56
CA LEU A 228 -12.47 6.71 -20.98
C LEU A 228 -12.81 6.62 -19.49
N GLU A 229 -13.47 5.55 -19.07
CA GLU A 229 -13.85 5.29 -17.69
C GLU A 229 -12.63 5.16 -16.79
N SER A 230 -11.51 4.65 -17.33
CA SER A 230 -10.26 4.53 -16.58
C SER A 230 -9.65 5.89 -16.29
N TRP A 231 -9.63 6.79 -17.26
CA TRP A 231 -9.21 8.18 -17.06
C TRP A 231 -10.10 8.91 -16.06
N HIS A 232 -11.41 8.84 -16.26
CA HIS A 232 -12.39 9.46 -15.37
C HIS A 232 -12.22 8.98 -13.92
N PHE A 233 -12.11 7.66 -13.71
CA PHE A 233 -11.88 7.08 -12.39
C PHE A 233 -10.57 7.58 -11.76
N ARG A 234 -9.47 7.61 -12.52
CA ARG A 234 -8.16 8.03 -12.00
C ARG A 234 -8.12 9.52 -11.63
N VAL A 235 -8.80 10.39 -12.39
CA VAL A 235 -8.95 11.81 -12.05
C VAL A 235 -9.76 11.99 -10.77
N GLN A 236 -10.87 11.24 -10.62
CA GLN A 236 -11.66 11.27 -9.38
C GLN A 236 -10.84 10.79 -8.19
N LEU A 237 -10.04 9.72 -8.36
CA LEU A 237 -9.18 9.18 -7.32
C LEU A 237 -8.11 10.19 -6.89
N MET A 238 -7.43 10.81 -7.85
CA MET A 238 -6.46 11.88 -7.60
C MET A 238 -7.07 13.02 -6.78
N ASN A 239 -8.24 13.52 -7.17
CA ASN A 239 -8.91 14.59 -6.45
C ASN A 239 -9.22 14.17 -4.99
N ARG A 240 -9.69 12.94 -4.78
CA ARG A 240 -9.97 12.43 -3.42
C ARG A 240 -8.70 12.30 -2.57
N ILE A 241 -7.60 11.81 -3.14
CA ILE A 241 -6.33 11.69 -2.42
C ILE A 241 -5.78 13.08 -2.04
N ILE A 242 -5.79 14.02 -2.98
CA ILE A 242 -5.36 15.40 -2.72
C ILE A 242 -6.23 16.05 -1.65
N GLN A 243 -7.55 15.95 -1.77
CA GLN A 243 -8.48 16.51 -0.79
C GLN A 243 -8.29 15.90 0.60
N GLY A 244 -8.15 14.58 0.70
CA GLY A 244 -7.89 13.90 1.96
C GLY A 244 -6.59 14.34 2.62
N GLY A 245 -5.48 14.34 1.87
CA GLY A 245 -4.19 14.78 2.41
C GLY A 245 -4.17 16.26 2.82
N LEU A 246 -4.86 17.14 2.07
CA LEU A 246 -5.01 18.55 2.45
C LEU A 246 -5.94 18.74 3.65
N ALA A 247 -6.98 17.92 3.80
CA ALA A 247 -7.83 17.90 4.99
C ALA A 247 -7.02 17.45 6.22
N ALA A 248 -6.26 16.36 6.12
CA ALA A 248 -5.34 15.91 7.16
C ALA A 248 -4.29 16.97 7.53
N TRP A 249 -3.84 17.77 6.55
CA TRP A 249 -2.95 18.90 6.80
C TRP A 249 -3.63 20.00 7.62
N SER A 250 -4.90 20.27 7.33
CA SER A 250 -5.68 21.39 7.87
C SER A 250 -6.43 21.05 9.16
N GLU A 251 -6.48 19.78 9.57
CA GLU A 251 -7.08 19.36 10.84
C GLU A 251 -6.50 20.17 12.01
N PRO A 252 -7.30 20.66 12.95
CA PRO A 252 -6.77 21.29 14.16
C PRO A 252 -5.81 20.32 14.88
N GLU A 253 -4.72 20.85 15.44
CA GLU A 253 -3.93 20.06 16.39
C GLU A 253 -4.87 19.67 17.54
N SER A 254 -5.03 18.37 17.77
CA SER A 254 -5.71 17.89 18.96
C SER A 254 -4.98 18.50 20.15
N GLN A 255 -5.68 19.33 20.94
CA GLN A 255 -5.20 19.78 22.24
C GLN A 255 -5.05 18.57 23.15
N ASN A 256 -3.96 17.83 23.01
CA ASN A 256 -3.53 16.90 24.03
C ASN A 256 -2.88 17.74 25.12
N ASN A 257 -3.68 18.03 26.15
CA ASN A 257 -3.20 18.49 27.44
C ASN A 257 -2.06 17.57 27.91
N VAL A 258 -0.92 18.21 28.21
CA VAL A 258 0.12 17.87 29.21
C VAL A 258 0.38 16.40 29.49
#